data_AF-A0A9C8K9U4-F1
#
_entry.id   AF-A0A9C8K9U4-F1
#
_cell.length_a   1.000
_cell.length_b   1.000
_cell.length_c   1.000
_cell.angle_alpha   90.00
_cell.angle_beta   90.00
_cell.angle_gamma   90.00
#
_symmetry.space_group_name_H-M   'P 1'
#
loop_
_entity.id
_entity.type
_entity.pdbx_description
1 polymer ?
#
loop_
_entity_poly.entity_id
_entity_poly.type
_entity_poly.pdbx_seq_one_letter_code
_entity_poly.pdbx_strand_id
1 'polypeptide(L)'
;MALKIGKNCKVTIGSDSVVGMGTWSISDGTAVEVDDTEFGDNFMTFQFGIHDGGTISFNGHHDPADITAQEILRQAKNDDSTMNTIRLYVDANSYYEACRTTSYWSPTNTSAALLTFPADLYINACDISVDKSGMAAISFTG
;
A
#
# COMPACT_ATOMS: atom_id res chain seq x y z
N MET A 1 -9.32 21.91 -3.69
CA MET A 1 -7.97 22.49 -3.71
C MET A 1 -7.08 21.58 -2.88
N ALA A 2 -5.97 21.09 -3.42
CA ALA A 2 -5.05 20.22 -2.69
C ALA A 2 -4.26 21.05 -1.67
N LEU A 3 -4.35 20.71 -0.38
CA LEU A 3 -3.84 21.53 0.75
C LEU A 3 -2.82 20.78 1.62
N LYS A 4 -2.43 19.55 1.26
CA LYS A 4 -1.54 18.71 2.08
C LYS A 4 -0.11 18.80 1.58
N ILE A 5 0.82 18.96 2.52
CA ILE A 5 2.25 19.13 2.25
C ILE A 5 2.96 17.81 2.58
N GLY A 6 3.73 17.28 1.62
CA GLY A 6 4.42 15.99 1.74
C GLY A 6 5.32 15.85 2.98
N LYS A 7 5.92 16.94 3.49
CA LYS A 7 6.78 16.90 4.68
C LYS A 7 6.05 16.43 5.95
N ASN A 8 4.72 16.53 5.98
CA ASN A 8 3.91 16.10 7.12
C ASN A 8 3.43 14.65 6.96
N CYS A 9 3.67 14.04 5.80
CA CYS A 9 3.34 12.66 5.53
C CYS A 9 4.34 11.74 6.24
N LYS A 10 3.89 10.54 6.61
CA LYS A 10 4.74 9.51 7.21
C LYS A 10 4.19 8.11 6.94
N VAL A 11 5.04 7.09 7.01
CA VAL A 11 4.63 5.70 7.07
C VAL A 11 4.92 5.18 8.47
N THR A 12 3.97 4.44 9.05
CA THR A 12 4.15 3.84 10.38
C THR A 12 3.83 2.36 10.36
N ILE A 13 4.47 1.61 11.25
CA ILE A 13 4.16 0.23 11.59
C ILE A 13 3.69 0.24 13.04
N GLY A 14 2.38 0.08 13.26
CA GLY A 14 1.82 0.28 14.59
C GLY A 14 2.01 1.72 15.08
N SER A 15 2.82 1.91 16.13
CA SER A 15 3.21 3.21 16.68
C SER A 15 4.50 3.77 16.09
N ASP A 16 5.34 2.92 15.49
CA ASP A 16 6.69 3.29 15.11
C ASP A 16 6.70 3.87 13.70
N SER A 17 7.41 4.99 13.52
CA SER A 17 7.50 5.66 12.22
C SER A 17 8.74 5.17 11.47
N VAL A 18 8.60 4.90 10.17
CA VAL A 18 9.74 4.53 9.32
C VAL A 18 10.68 5.73 9.22
N VAL A 19 11.90 5.57 9.72
CA VAL A 19 12.89 6.66 9.78
C VAL A 19 13.35 7.05 8.38
N GLY A 20 13.61 8.35 8.17
CA GLY A 20 14.22 8.85 6.93
C GLY A 20 13.32 8.75 5.70
N MET A 21 12.01 8.57 5.87
CA MET A 21 11.06 8.40 4.78
C MET A 21 11.07 9.60 3.81
N GLY A 22 11.13 9.30 2.51
CA GLY A 22 11.02 10.25 1.41
C GLY A 22 9.60 10.32 0.87
N THR A 23 9.24 9.37 0.03
CA THR A 23 7.91 9.31 -0.63
C THR A 23 7.19 8.02 -0.31
N TRP A 24 5.86 8.08 -0.27
CA TRP A 24 5.01 6.90 -0.30
C TRP A 24 3.93 7.06 -1.38
N SER A 25 3.49 5.94 -1.91
CA SER A 25 2.39 5.83 -2.87
C SER A 25 1.56 4.60 -2.56
N ILE A 26 0.27 4.70 -2.86
CA ILE A 26 -0.66 3.57 -2.86
C ILE A 26 -1.37 3.57 -4.22
N SER A 27 -1.46 2.40 -4.83
CA SER A 27 -2.28 2.16 -6.01
C SER A 27 -3.43 1.24 -5.65
N ASP A 28 -4.60 1.54 -6.23
CA ASP A 28 -5.72 0.62 -6.15
C ASP A 28 -5.42 -0.65 -6.95
N GLY A 29 -5.99 -1.76 -6.49
CA GLY A 29 -5.94 -3.03 -7.20
C GLY A 29 -6.78 -3.02 -8.47
N THR A 30 -6.36 -3.78 -9.47
CA THR A 30 -7.10 -3.96 -10.72
C THR A 30 -7.86 -5.29 -10.72
N ALA A 31 -9.03 -5.30 -11.32
CA ALA A 31 -9.75 -6.54 -11.62
C ALA A 31 -9.24 -7.11 -12.95
N VAL A 32 -9.13 -8.45 -13.03
CA VAL A 32 -8.96 -9.11 -14.33
C VAL A 32 -10.28 -9.01 -15.09
N GLU A 33 -10.25 -8.44 -16.28
CA GLU A 33 -11.41 -8.39 -17.18
C GLU A 33 -11.38 -9.60 -18.13
N VAL A 34 -12.50 -10.33 -18.19
CA VAL A 34 -12.70 -11.43 -19.12
C VAL A 34 -13.74 -10.98 -20.14
N ASP A 35 -13.41 -11.09 -21.42
CA ASP A 35 -14.32 -10.78 -22.52
C ASP A 35 -15.53 -11.72 -22.48
N ASP A 36 -16.73 -11.13 -22.43
CA ASP A 36 -18.03 -11.82 -22.40
C ASP A 36 -18.91 -11.33 -23.55
N THR A 37 -18.28 -10.90 -24.66
CA THR A 37 -18.99 -10.39 -25.84
C THR A 37 -19.62 -11.52 -26.63
N GLU A 38 -20.90 -11.37 -26.93
CA GLU A 38 -21.72 -12.38 -27.60
C GLU A 38 -22.07 -11.97 -29.03
N PHE A 39 -22.43 -12.97 -29.85
CA PHE A 39 -22.81 -12.72 -31.24
C PHE A 39 -24.16 -11.98 -31.28
N GLY A 40 -24.14 -10.69 -31.59
CA GLY A 40 -25.31 -9.81 -31.54
C GLY A 40 -25.08 -8.53 -30.76
N ASP A 41 -23.97 -8.45 -30.01
CA ASP A 41 -23.62 -7.26 -29.24
C ASP A 41 -23.07 -6.14 -30.11
N ASN A 42 -23.48 -4.92 -29.80
CA ASN A 42 -23.02 -3.70 -30.47
C ASN A 42 -21.75 -3.13 -29.85
N PHE A 43 -21.42 -3.50 -28.60
CA PHE A 43 -20.27 -3.03 -27.84
C PHE A 43 -19.66 -4.20 -27.07
N MET A 44 -18.34 -4.16 -26.85
CA MET A 44 -17.65 -5.14 -26.00
C MET A 44 -18.20 -5.12 -24.58
N THR A 45 -18.45 -6.31 -24.05
CA THR A 45 -18.89 -6.55 -22.68
C THR A 45 -17.82 -7.34 -21.93
N PHE A 46 -17.68 -7.06 -20.64
CA PHE A 46 -16.67 -7.68 -19.80
C PHE A 46 -17.29 -8.21 -18.52
N GLN A 47 -16.84 -9.40 -18.13
CA GLN A 47 -17.04 -9.94 -16.79
C GLN A 47 -15.78 -9.73 -15.96
N PHE A 48 -15.94 -9.17 -14.76
CA PHE A 48 -14.83 -8.97 -13.83
C PHE A 48 -14.54 -10.25 -13.05
N GLY A 49 -13.29 -10.69 -13.09
CA GLY A 49 -12.77 -11.88 -12.42
C GLY A 49 -12.11 -11.58 -11.07
N ILE A 50 -10.94 -12.16 -10.85
CA ILE A 50 -10.18 -12.00 -9.60
C ILE A 50 -9.62 -10.57 -9.52
N HIS A 51 -9.65 -9.99 -8.32
CA HIS A 51 -9.08 -8.68 -8.04
C HIS A 51 -7.69 -8.80 -7.44
N ASP A 52 -6.78 -7.96 -7.91
CA ASP A 52 -5.54 -7.66 -7.21
C ASP A 52 -5.81 -6.73 -6.01
N GLY A 53 -4.98 -6.80 -4.97
CA GLY A 53 -5.07 -5.99 -3.75
C GLY A 53 -4.47 -4.59 -3.89
N GLY A 54 -3.78 -4.33 -5.02
CA GLY A 54 -3.07 -3.08 -5.25
C GLY A 54 -1.62 -3.15 -4.77
N THR A 55 -0.98 -1.99 -4.67
CA THR A 55 0.44 -1.92 -4.29
C THR A 55 0.70 -0.70 -3.43
N ILE A 56 1.45 -0.90 -2.36
CA ILE A 56 2.01 0.15 -1.53
C ILE A 56 3.51 0.20 -1.79
N SER A 57 4.01 1.38 -2.10
CA SER A 57 5.45 1.61 -2.25
C SER A 57 5.87 2.79 -1.40
N PHE A 58 6.98 2.66 -0.69
CA PHE A 58 7.57 3.77 0.05
C PHE A 58 9.09 3.65 0.09
N ASN A 59 9.76 4.79 0.16
CA ASN A 59 11.22 4.86 0.18
C ASN A 59 11.70 5.88 1.22
N GLY A 60 13.01 5.86 1.45
CA GLY A 60 13.66 6.79 2.36
C GLY A 60 15.17 6.56 2.43
N HIS A 61 15.78 7.13 3.46
CA HIS A 61 17.17 6.89 3.80
C HIS A 61 17.32 5.66 4.69
N HIS A 62 18.26 4.80 4.34
CA HIS A 62 18.56 3.63 5.14
C HIS A 62 19.22 4.05 6.45
N ASP A 63 18.66 3.59 7.57
CA ASP A 63 19.26 3.70 8.89
C ASP A 63 19.54 2.29 9.44
N PRO A 64 20.80 1.86 9.55
CA PRO A 64 21.14 0.54 10.05
C PRO A 64 20.86 0.36 11.56
N ALA A 65 20.60 1.44 12.29
CA ALA A 65 20.25 1.38 13.71
C ALA A 65 18.72 1.27 13.96
N ASP A 66 17.89 1.43 12.93
CA ASP A 66 16.43 1.32 13.07
C ASP A 66 15.97 -0.13 13.11
N ILE A 67 15.96 -0.68 14.33
CA ILE A 67 15.45 -2.02 14.63
C ILE A 67 13.92 -2.08 14.76
N THR A 68 13.25 -0.92 14.76
CA THR A 68 11.82 -0.80 15.10
C THR A 68 10.92 -0.70 13.90
N ALA A 69 11.39 -0.15 12.77
CA ALA A 69 10.59 -0.06 11.57
C ALA A 69 11.30 -0.68 10.36
N GLN A 70 12.45 -0.15 9.94
CA GLN A 70 13.15 -0.65 8.74
C GLN A 70 13.58 -2.12 8.85
N GLU A 71 14.11 -2.55 10.00
CA GLU A 71 14.48 -3.96 10.20
C GLU A 71 13.25 -4.87 10.26
N ILE A 72 12.14 -4.44 10.88
CA ILE A 72 10.89 -5.22 10.91
C ILE A 72 10.36 -5.45 9.50
N LEU A 73 10.42 -4.44 8.61
CA LEU A 73 9.99 -4.60 7.21
C LEU A 73 10.89 -5.57 6.43
N ARG A 74 12.20 -5.49 6.65
CA ARG A 74 13.17 -6.42 6.06
C ARG A 74 12.95 -7.84 6.55
N GLN A 75 12.72 -8.02 7.84
CA GLN A 75 12.40 -9.31 8.43
C GLN A 75 11.08 -9.83 7.85
N ALA A 76 10.04 -9.00 7.80
CA ALA A 76 8.74 -9.39 7.26
C ALA A 76 8.83 -9.86 5.81
N LYS A 77 9.70 -9.24 5.01
CA LYS A 77 10.01 -9.65 3.64
C LYS A 77 10.77 -10.98 3.57
N ASN A 78 11.68 -11.24 4.50
CA ASN A 78 12.49 -12.47 4.49
C ASN A 78 11.74 -13.68 5.05
N ASP A 79 10.82 -13.42 5.99
CA ASP A 79 9.99 -14.44 6.65
C ASP A 79 8.64 -14.65 5.94
N ASP A 80 8.39 -13.94 4.83
CA ASP A 80 7.12 -13.91 4.09
C ASP A 80 5.89 -13.69 5.00
N SER A 81 6.06 -12.85 6.02
CA SER A 81 5.06 -12.62 7.06
C SER A 81 4.06 -11.53 6.69
N THR A 82 2.80 -11.69 7.10
CA THR A 82 1.75 -10.70 6.87
C THR A 82 1.85 -9.53 7.84
N MET A 83 1.56 -8.34 7.33
CA MET A 83 1.54 -7.09 8.08
C MET A 83 0.18 -6.43 7.95
N ASN A 84 -0.50 -6.17 9.07
CA ASN A 84 -1.80 -5.50 9.10
C ASN A 84 -1.78 -4.16 9.85
N THR A 85 -0.58 -3.68 10.21
CA THR A 85 -0.38 -2.47 11.03
C THR A 85 0.25 -1.30 10.27
N ILE A 86 0.47 -1.45 8.96
CA ILE A 86 1.05 -0.40 8.12
C ILE A 86 0.01 0.69 7.86
N ARG A 87 0.39 1.94 8.08
CA ARG A 87 -0.43 3.12 7.80
C ARG A 87 0.35 4.18 7.04
N LEU A 88 -0.28 4.76 6.02
CA LEU A 88 0.25 5.78 5.14
C LEU A 88 -0.41 7.12 5.46
N TYR A 89 0.24 7.93 6.29
CA TYR A 89 -0.29 9.21 6.74
C TYR A 89 -0.08 10.31 5.70
N VAL A 90 -1.14 11.09 5.44
CA VAL A 90 -1.10 12.36 4.69
C VAL A 90 -0.93 13.59 5.59
N ASP A 91 -1.20 13.42 6.90
CA ASP A 91 -0.93 14.38 7.97
C ASP A 91 -0.90 13.66 9.33
N ALA A 92 -1.03 14.37 10.46
CA ALA A 92 -0.97 13.75 11.78
C ALA A 92 -2.14 12.80 12.11
N ASN A 93 -3.31 12.99 11.49
CA ASN A 93 -4.57 12.35 11.86
C ASN A 93 -5.22 11.56 10.72
N SER A 94 -4.90 11.89 9.47
CA SER A 94 -5.46 11.25 8.29
C SER A 94 -4.45 10.30 7.66
N TYR A 95 -4.87 9.06 7.42
CA TYR A 95 -4.04 8.01 6.85
C TYR A 95 -4.85 7.08 5.95
N TYR A 96 -4.13 6.38 5.08
CA TYR A 96 -4.62 5.22 4.34
C TYR A 96 -4.08 3.94 4.99
N GLU A 97 -4.87 2.89 4.93
CA GLU A 97 -4.49 1.54 5.34
C GLU A 97 -4.98 0.56 4.28
N ALA A 98 -4.21 -0.51 4.06
CA ALA A 98 -4.65 -1.58 3.18
C ALA A 98 -5.85 -2.28 3.82
N CYS A 99 -6.96 -2.35 3.09
CA CYS A 99 -8.18 -2.97 3.58
C CYS A 99 -8.64 -4.06 2.61
N ARG A 100 -9.05 -5.21 3.15
CA ARG A 100 -9.86 -6.17 2.40
C ARG A 100 -11.31 -5.81 2.70
N THR A 101 -11.96 -5.24 1.71
CA THR A 101 -13.38 -4.93 1.83
C THR A 101 -14.13 -5.96 1.02
N THR A 102 -14.98 -6.74 1.67
CA THR A 102 -15.80 -7.73 0.95
C THR A 102 -16.99 -7.08 0.26
N SER A 103 -17.20 -5.76 0.37
CA SER A 103 -18.42 -5.14 -0.16
C SER A 103 -18.45 -3.63 -0.46
N TYR A 104 -17.39 -2.83 -0.30
CA TYR A 104 -17.49 -1.37 -0.50
C TYR A 104 -16.89 -0.92 -1.83
N TRP A 105 -17.73 -0.85 -2.87
CA TRP A 105 -17.34 -0.37 -4.21
C TRP A 105 -17.91 1.02 -4.55
N SER A 106 -18.64 1.67 -3.64
CA SER A 106 -19.22 2.99 -3.90
C SER A 106 -19.43 3.82 -2.63
N PRO A 107 -19.10 5.14 -2.65
CA PRO A 107 -19.41 6.07 -1.57
C PRO A 107 -20.92 6.25 -1.30
N THR A 108 -21.80 5.73 -2.16
CA THR A 108 -23.27 5.81 -1.99
C THR A 108 -23.90 4.55 -1.40
N ASN A 109 -23.15 3.47 -1.18
CA ASN A 109 -23.71 2.21 -0.69
C ASN A 109 -23.53 2.10 0.84
N THR A 110 -24.53 2.55 1.59
CA THR A 110 -24.49 2.68 3.06
C THR A 110 -25.04 1.45 3.80
N SER A 111 -24.95 0.24 3.22
CA SER A 111 -25.49 -0.94 3.89
C SER A 111 -24.67 -1.26 5.15
N ALA A 112 -25.32 -1.32 6.31
CA ALA A 112 -24.67 -1.49 7.61
C ALA A 112 -24.07 -2.90 7.85
N ALA A 113 -24.18 -3.81 6.89
CA ALA A 113 -23.67 -5.18 6.93
C ALA A 113 -22.27 -5.33 6.31
N LEU A 114 -21.65 -4.23 5.86
CA LEU A 114 -20.40 -4.25 5.11
C LEU A 114 -19.23 -3.97 6.06
N LEU A 115 -18.58 -5.04 6.54
CA LEU A 115 -17.44 -4.93 7.44
C LEU A 115 -16.16 -4.69 6.61
N THR A 116 -15.46 -3.59 6.90
CA THR A 116 -14.11 -3.34 6.37
C THR A 116 -13.11 -3.97 7.33
N PHE A 117 -12.25 -4.84 6.82
CA PHE A 117 -11.19 -5.47 7.62
C PHE A 117 -9.82 -5.04 7.07
N PRO A 118 -8.80 -4.88 7.92
CA PRO A 118 -7.43 -4.73 7.45
C PRO A 118 -7.05 -5.88 6.49
N ALA A 119 -6.38 -5.53 5.39
CA ALA A 119 -5.78 -6.51 4.51
C ALA A 119 -4.53 -7.12 5.17
N ASP A 120 -4.21 -8.34 4.77
CA ASP A 120 -2.88 -8.89 5.01
C ASP A 120 -1.96 -8.33 3.92
N LEU A 121 -1.04 -7.44 4.29
CA LEU A 121 -0.04 -6.91 3.38
C LEU A 121 1.22 -7.79 3.43
N TYR A 122 1.83 -8.04 2.28
CA TYR A 122 3.10 -8.74 2.16
C TYR A 122 4.16 -7.79 1.62
N ILE A 123 5.32 -7.70 2.27
CA ILE A 123 6.43 -6.93 1.70
C ILE A 123 7.12 -7.79 0.65
N ASN A 124 6.90 -7.47 -0.62
CA ASN A 124 7.41 -8.23 -1.76
C ASN A 124 8.87 -7.86 -2.09
N ALA A 125 9.26 -6.60 -1.86
CA ALA A 125 10.61 -6.12 -2.16
C ALA A 125 11.13 -5.18 -1.07
N CYS A 126 12.43 -5.31 -0.79
CA CYS A 126 13.19 -4.40 0.05
C CYS A 126 14.58 -4.22 -0.57
N ASP A 127 14.85 -3.05 -1.13
CA ASP A 127 16.08 -2.75 -1.85
C ASP A 127 16.86 -1.65 -1.13
N ILE A 128 18.18 -1.86 -0.95
CA ILE A 128 19.09 -0.85 -0.41
C ILE A 128 20.09 -0.47 -1.50
N SER A 129 20.24 0.83 -1.73
CA SER A 129 21.19 1.37 -2.71
C SER A 129 22.04 2.46 -2.08
N VAL A 130 23.30 2.56 -2.48
CA VAL A 130 24.23 3.56 -1.95
C VAL A 130 25.03 4.14 -3.11
N ASP A 131 24.89 5.44 -3.33
CA ASP A 131 25.80 6.16 -4.21
C ASP A 131 27.04 6.61 -3.41
N LYS A 132 28.22 6.59 -4.05
CA LYS A 132 29.49 6.97 -3.41
C LYS A 132 29.50 8.41 -2.90
N SER A 133 28.66 9.28 -3.46
CA SER A 133 28.52 10.68 -3.07
C SER A 133 27.25 10.98 -2.27
N GLY A 134 26.36 10.00 -2.12
CA GLY A 134 25.04 10.14 -1.52
C GLY A 134 24.88 9.41 -0.19
N MET A 135 23.72 9.60 0.43
CA MET A 135 23.30 8.77 1.57
C MET A 135 22.71 7.45 1.06
N ALA A 136 22.83 6.40 1.88
CA ALA A 136 22.16 5.14 1.60
C ALA A 136 20.64 5.33 1.53
N ALA A 137 20.02 4.79 0.49
CA ALA A 137 18.59 4.79 0.27
C ALA A 137 18.03 3.39 0.46
N ILE A 138 16.78 3.32 0.92
CA ILE A 138 16.02 2.08 1.06
C ILE A 138 14.63 2.26 0.43
N SER A 139 14.14 1.24 -0.23
CA SER A 139 12.78 1.20 -0.79
C SER A 139 12.08 -0.10 -0.46
N PHE A 140 10.79 0.00 -0.20
CA PHE A 140 9.89 -1.11 0.11
C PHE A 140 8.72 -1.11 -0.87
N THR A 141 8.32 -2.31 -1.31
CA THR A 141 7.10 -2.53 -2.09
C THR A 141 6.36 -3.71 -1.50
N GLY A 142 5.04 -3.59 -1.34
CA GLY A 142 4.16 -4.64 -0.86
C GLY A 142 2.73 -4.48 -1.32
#